data_AF-A0AAN0UCX3-F1
#
_entry.id   AF-A0AAN0UCX3-F1
#
_cell.length_a   1.000
_cell.length_b   1.000
_cell.length_c   1.000
_cell.angle_alpha   90.00
_cell.angle_beta   90.00
_cell.angle_gamma   90.00
#
_symmetry.space_group_name_H-M   'P 1'
#
loop_
_entity.id
_entity.type
_entity.pdbx_description
1 polymer ?
#
loop_
_entity_poly.entity_id
_entity_poly.type
_entity_poly.pdbx_seq_one_letter_code
_entity_poly.pdbx_strand_id
1 'polypeptide(L)'
;MGNFIVLNDKGNVVVDDETKNIGTVGTTVITTLPDPGGALPMIITFGGGGPSWYPTTMRDTRTIGIDKLDDGLTPMTIMMPNDGGFGAGAGTFGVNSGTLYQLRQDYPVSSGYLDVFNETGDLIWSAASAGKVPRVTQVLHFTHDELASNGGEGIEVDIGIGSGFLVDNIIGSLDINPGPTGTTARWFAMYWGYNQGKLKLAFKWRHDGSPEPGMVKALKLYGFNLFVFRFAG
;
A
#
# COMPACT_ATOMS: atom_id res chain seq x y z
N MET A 1 1.03 18.06 -34.72
CA MET A 1 -0.01 18.42 -33.74
C MET A 1 0.74 18.70 -32.46
N GLY A 2 0.71 19.93 -31.96
CA GLY A 2 1.56 20.33 -30.84
C GLY A 2 0.85 20.29 -29.50
N ASN A 3 1.60 19.87 -28.48
CA ASN A 3 1.31 19.85 -27.04
C ASN A 3 -0.06 19.27 -26.67
N PHE A 4 -0.20 17.94 -26.76
CA PHE A 4 -1.33 17.27 -26.15
C PHE A 4 -1.23 17.40 -24.63
N ILE A 5 -2.15 18.18 -24.05
CA ILE A 5 -2.26 18.34 -22.60
C ILE A 5 -3.69 17.95 -22.21
N VAL A 6 -3.80 16.97 -21.31
CA VAL A 6 -5.05 16.67 -20.62
C VAL A 6 -5.00 17.31 -19.25
N LEU A 7 -6.03 18.07 -18.93
CA LEU A 7 -6.23 18.64 -17.60
C LEU A 7 -7.34 17.87 -16.88
N ASN A 8 -7.23 17.76 -15.56
CA ASN A 8 -8.37 17.37 -14.73
C ASN A 8 -9.38 18.53 -14.58
N ASP A 9 -10.48 18.26 -13.88
CA ASP A 9 -11.54 19.22 -13.55
C ASP A 9 -11.07 20.43 -12.73
N LYS A 10 -9.87 20.37 -12.15
CA LYS A 10 -9.22 21.45 -11.39
C LYS A 10 -8.17 22.22 -12.19
N GLY A 11 -7.97 21.88 -13.47
CA GLY A 11 -6.98 22.52 -14.34
C GLY A 11 -5.55 22.03 -14.15
N ASN A 12 -5.33 20.95 -13.40
CA ASN A 12 -4.00 20.35 -13.25
C ASN A 12 -3.71 19.41 -14.43
N VAL A 13 -2.48 19.44 -14.93
CA VAL A 13 -2.03 18.51 -15.97
C VAL A 13 -2.05 17.07 -15.44
N VAL A 14 -2.69 16.17 -16.20
CA VAL A 14 -2.75 14.74 -15.91
C VAL A 14 -2.12 13.88 -17.00
N VAL A 15 -2.03 14.39 -18.24
CA VAL A 15 -1.25 13.78 -19.32
C VAL A 15 -0.60 14.89 -20.15
N ASP A 16 0.70 14.81 -20.36
CA ASP A 16 1.45 15.59 -21.35
C ASP A 16 2.66 14.78 -21.88
N ASP A 17 3.59 15.43 -22.58
CA ASP A 17 4.77 14.77 -23.16
C ASP A 17 5.73 14.19 -22.09
N GLU A 18 5.72 14.73 -20.88
CA GLU A 18 6.55 14.31 -19.74
C GLU A 18 5.76 13.46 -18.73
N THR A 19 4.49 13.81 -18.52
CA THR A 19 3.55 13.25 -17.55
C THR A 19 2.70 12.20 -18.25
N LYS A 20 3.11 10.95 -18.14
CA LYS A 20 2.40 9.81 -18.72
C LYS A 20 1.46 9.15 -17.70
N ASN A 21 0.61 8.24 -18.16
CA ASN A 21 -0.20 7.41 -17.27
C ASN A 21 0.70 6.69 -16.25
N ILE A 22 0.16 6.47 -15.05
CA ILE A 22 0.75 5.52 -14.10
C ILE A 22 0.35 4.10 -14.51
N GLY A 23 1.24 3.12 -14.44
CA GLY A 23 0.94 1.72 -14.79
C GLY A 23 1.76 0.73 -13.99
N THR A 24 1.39 -0.54 -14.04
CA THR A 24 2.04 -1.61 -13.29
C THR A 24 3.38 -1.98 -13.92
N VAL A 25 4.45 -1.86 -13.15
CA VAL A 25 5.83 -2.22 -13.54
C VAL A 25 6.34 -3.47 -12.83
N GLY A 26 5.69 -3.88 -11.75
CA GLY A 26 6.10 -5.03 -10.95
C GLY A 26 4.95 -5.58 -10.12
N THR A 27 5.01 -6.88 -9.85
CA THR A 27 4.03 -7.59 -9.02
C THR A 27 4.73 -8.58 -8.12
N THR A 28 4.48 -8.49 -6.82
CA THR A 28 5.00 -9.44 -5.83
C THR A 28 3.81 -10.14 -5.19
N VAL A 29 3.55 -11.37 -5.62
CA VAL A 29 2.51 -12.21 -5.01
C VAL A 29 3.07 -12.82 -3.73
N ILE A 30 2.33 -12.69 -2.63
CA ILE A 30 2.71 -13.22 -1.31
C ILE A 30 2.34 -14.72 -1.26
N THR A 31 2.98 -15.53 -2.12
CA THR A 31 2.53 -16.92 -2.46
C THR A 31 2.94 -17.99 -1.46
N THR A 32 4.19 -18.01 -1.02
CA THR A 32 4.78 -19.15 -0.31
C THR A 32 5.77 -18.68 0.74
N LEU A 33 5.96 -19.49 1.78
CA LEU A 33 7.06 -19.36 2.73
C LEU A 33 8.26 -20.15 2.17
N PRO A 34 9.28 -19.53 1.56
CA PRO A 34 10.57 -20.19 1.56
C PRO A 34 11.08 -20.18 3.01
N ASP A 35 11.47 -21.35 3.50
CA ASP A 35 12.30 -21.48 4.69
C ASP A 35 13.75 -21.73 4.24
N PRO A 36 14.55 -20.67 3.97
CA PRO A 36 15.97 -20.85 3.77
C PRO A 36 16.67 -20.67 5.12
N GLY A 37 16.50 -21.65 6.01
CA GLY A 37 17.51 -21.96 7.03
C GLY A 37 17.75 -20.96 8.16
N GLY A 38 16.71 -20.43 8.82
CA GLY A 38 16.96 -19.67 10.04
C GLY A 38 15.78 -18.85 10.49
N ALA A 39 14.80 -19.51 11.11
CA ALA A 39 13.80 -18.81 11.87
C ALA A 39 14.47 -17.93 12.94
N LEU A 40 14.17 -16.63 12.93
CA LEU A 40 13.72 -16.05 14.19
C LEU A 40 12.19 -16.11 14.12
N PRO A 41 11.54 -17.07 14.81
CA PRO A 41 10.12 -16.94 15.06
C PRO A 41 9.94 -15.59 15.74
N MET A 42 9.39 -14.61 15.02
CA MET A 42 9.01 -13.36 15.65
C MET A 42 7.73 -13.67 16.43
N ILE A 43 7.86 -14.26 17.62
CA ILE A 43 6.79 -14.18 18.60
C ILE A 43 6.58 -12.69 18.80
N ILE A 44 5.52 -12.17 18.18
CA ILE A 44 5.13 -10.79 18.37
C ILE A 44 4.44 -10.73 19.72
N THR A 45 5.22 -10.84 20.78
CA THR A 45 4.83 -10.34 22.08
C THR A 45 4.95 -8.82 21.97
N PHE A 46 4.00 -8.18 21.29
CA PHE A 46 3.70 -6.80 21.65
C PHE A 46 3.42 -6.88 23.14
N GLY A 47 4.22 -6.20 23.95
CA GLY A 47 3.98 -6.07 25.40
C GLY A 47 2.71 -5.27 25.71
N GLY A 48 1.67 -5.38 24.87
CA GLY A 48 0.44 -4.62 24.84
C GLY A 48 -0.46 -4.88 23.61
N GLY A 49 -0.56 -6.12 23.11
CA GLY A 49 -1.70 -6.60 22.29
C GLY A 49 -1.98 -5.88 20.95
N GLY A 50 -1.74 -6.54 19.82
CA GLY A 50 -2.40 -6.19 18.55
C GLY A 50 -3.94 -6.17 18.70
N PRO A 51 -4.70 -5.71 17.70
CA PRO A 51 -6.15 -5.86 17.71
C PRO A 51 -6.54 -7.33 17.94
N SER A 52 -7.66 -7.60 18.61
CA SER A 52 -8.10 -8.96 18.94
C SER A 52 -8.33 -9.84 17.70
N TRP A 53 -8.68 -9.22 16.58
CA TRP A 53 -8.84 -9.86 15.27
C TRP A 53 -7.51 -10.14 14.56
N TYR A 54 -6.40 -9.61 15.05
CA TYR A 54 -5.09 -9.83 14.49
C TYR A 54 -4.42 -11.03 15.18
N PRO A 55 -3.82 -11.98 14.43
CA PRO A 55 -3.28 -13.21 15.03
C PRO A 55 -2.26 -12.94 16.13
N THR A 56 -2.53 -13.48 17.33
CA THR A 56 -1.72 -13.28 18.55
C THR A 56 -0.44 -14.10 18.57
N THR A 57 -0.35 -15.13 17.73
CA THR A 57 0.87 -15.91 17.50
C THR A 57 1.14 -15.94 16.00
N MET A 58 2.15 -15.19 15.57
CA MET A 58 2.66 -15.29 14.21
C MET A 58 4.01 -15.99 14.27
N ARG A 59 4.04 -17.26 13.89
CA ARG A 59 5.31 -17.99 13.74
C ARG A 59 5.96 -17.75 12.36
N ASP A 60 5.19 -17.20 11.42
CA ASP A 60 5.48 -17.28 9.99
C ASP A 60 5.45 -15.91 9.31
N THR A 61 6.00 -14.88 9.96
CA THR A 61 6.23 -13.58 9.32
C THR A 61 7.55 -13.58 8.54
N ARG A 62 7.54 -12.98 7.36
CA ARG A 62 8.74 -12.70 6.57
C ARG A 62 8.74 -11.22 6.21
N THR A 63 9.92 -10.62 6.25
CA THR A 63 10.18 -9.40 5.49
C THR A 63 9.98 -9.75 4.02
N ILE A 64 9.03 -9.08 3.36
CA ILE A 64 8.90 -9.22 1.90
C ILE A 64 10.07 -8.45 1.31
N GLY A 65 11.00 -9.17 0.70
CA GLY A 65 11.93 -8.56 -0.24
C GLY A 65 11.09 -8.09 -1.42
N ILE A 66 10.79 -6.80 -1.46
CA ILE A 66 10.33 -6.20 -2.71
C ILE A 66 11.56 -6.09 -3.58
N ASP A 67 11.51 -6.72 -4.75
CA ASP A 67 12.57 -6.61 -5.73
C ASP A 67 12.83 -5.12 -5.96
N LYS A 68 14.07 -4.73 -5.67
CA LYS A 68 14.51 -3.38 -5.97
C LYS A 68 14.43 -3.26 -7.49
N LEU A 69 13.55 -2.37 -7.95
CA LEU A 69 13.57 -1.97 -9.35
C LEU A 69 14.87 -1.18 -9.54
N ASP A 70 15.85 -1.79 -10.23
CA ASP A 70 17.22 -1.27 -10.36
C ASP A 70 17.33 -0.08 -11.34
N ASP A 71 16.21 0.53 -11.73
CA ASP A 71 16.08 1.34 -12.95
C ASP A 71 15.32 2.67 -12.78
N GLY A 72 15.26 3.28 -11.59
CA GLY A 72 14.84 4.69 -11.47
C GLY A 72 13.98 5.07 -10.27
N LEU A 73 12.87 5.77 -10.54
CA LEU A 73 11.97 6.38 -9.55
C LEU A 73 11.33 5.33 -8.63
N THR A 74 11.19 5.65 -7.34
CA THR A 74 10.53 4.76 -6.36
C THR A 74 9.07 4.52 -6.78
N PRO A 75 8.65 3.26 -7.00
CA PRO A 75 7.28 2.96 -7.38
C PRO A 75 6.32 3.22 -6.22
N MET A 76 5.10 3.62 -6.55
CA MET A 76 3.98 3.52 -5.62
C MET A 76 3.60 2.05 -5.46
N THR A 77 3.43 1.55 -4.23
CA THR A 77 3.06 0.14 -3.98
C THR A 77 1.65 0.03 -3.43
N ILE A 78 0.77 -0.66 -4.15
CA ILE A 78 -0.62 -0.93 -3.75
C ILE A 78 -0.72 -2.36 -3.23
N MET A 79 -1.43 -2.56 -2.12
CA MET A 79 -1.77 -3.89 -1.64
C MET A 79 -3.12 -4.34 -2.20
N MET A 80 -3.14 -5.46 -2.90
CA MET A 80 -4.35 -6.16 -3.30
C MET A 80 -4.54 -7.38 -2.41
N PRO A 81 -5.36 -7.30 -1.35
CA PRO A 81 -5.50 -8.37 -0.39
C PRO A 81 -6.30 -9.55 -0.94
N ASN A 82 -5.92 -10.75 -0.52
CA ASN A 82 -6.75 -11.95 -0.65
C ASN A 82 -7.70 -12.05 0.54
N ASP A 83 -8.79 -12.80 0.35
CA ASP A 83 -9.72 -13.12 1.44
C ASP A 83 -9.01 -13.83 2.59
N GLY A 84 -9.25 -13.38 3.83
CA GLY A 84 -8.54 -13.85 5.03
C GLY A 84 -7.11 -13.30 5.17
N GLY A 85 -6.66 -12.44 4.25
CA GLY A 85 -5.35 -11.81 4.30
C GLY A 85 -5.23 -10.80 5.44
N PHE A 86 -4.04 -10.70 6.02
CA PHE A 86 -3.73 -9.71 7.05
C PHE A 86 -2.27 -9.28 6.98
N GLY A 87 -1.96 -8.13 7.56
CA GLY A 87 -0.59 -7.71 7.76
C GLY A 87 -0.42 -6.49 8.66
N ALA A 88 0.83 -6.16 8.99
CA ALA A 88 1.17 -4.93 9.69
C ALA A 88 2.55 -4.38 9.26
N GLY A 89 2.58 -3.22 8.63
CA GLY A 89 3.83 -2.59 8.15
C GLY A 89 4.74 -3.50 7.29
N ALA A 90 6.01 -3.11 7.15
CA ALA A 90 6.98 -3.59 6.16
C ALA A 90 7.41 -5.06 6.18
N GLY A 91 7.02 -5.86 7.17
CA GLY A 91 7.56 -7.21 7.28
C GLY A 91 6.69 -8.19 8.05
N THR A 92 5.42 -7.87 8.26
CA THR A 92 4.50 -8.78 8.95
C THR A 92 3.26 -9.00 8.11
N PHE A 93 3.44 -9.62 6.96
CA PHE A 93 2.34 -10.08 6.11
C PHE A 93 2.04 -11.56 6.40
N GLY A 94 0.76 -11.90 6.45
CA GLY A 94 0.33 -13.30 6.47
C GLY A 94 0.67 -14.01 5.17
N VAL A 95 0.82 -15.33 5.23
CA VAL A 95 0.92 -16.19 4.03
C VAL A 95 -0.32 -15.99 3.17
N ASN A 96 -0.15 -15.91 1.85
CA ASN A 96 -1.24 -15.74 0.91
C ASN A 96 -2.09 -14.49 1.19
N SER A 97 -1.52 -13.47 1.84
CA SER A 97 -2.27 -12.27 2.23
C SER A 97 -2.66 -11.38 1.05
N GLY A 98 -2.05 -11.57 -0.12
CA GLY A 98 -2.42 -10.88 -1.35
C GLY A 98 -1.24 -10.66 -2.30
N THR A 99 -1.35 -9.61 -3.11
CA THR A 99 -0.36 -9.22 -4.11
C THR A 99 -0.02 -7.75 -3.94
N LEU A 100 1.27 -7.43 -3.94
CA LEU A 100 1.77 -6.06 -4.00
C LEU A 100 1.96 -5.68 -5.47
N TYR A 101 1.36 -4.57 -5.88
CA TYR A 101 1.48 -4.01 -7.22
C TYR A 101 2.33 -2.75 -7.16
N GLN A 102 3.43 -2.73 -7.90
CA GLN A 102 4.31 -1.57 -8.03
C GLN A 102 3.91 -0.78 -9.27
N LEU A 103 3.59 0.50 -9.07
CA LEU A 103 3.13 1.41 -10.10
C LEU A 103 4.14 2.54 -10.33
N ARG A 104 4.41 2.86 -11.60
CA ARG A 104 5.24 4.00 -12.03
C ARG A 104 4.68 4.66 -13.29
N GLN A 105 5.13 5.89 -13.56
CA GLN A 105 4.74 6.68 -14.74
C GLN A 105 5.52 6.31 -16.01
N ASP A 106 6.60 5.55 -15.91
CA ASP A 106 7.46 5.14 -17.03
C ASP A 106 7.20 3.71 -17.50
N TYR A 107 5.99 3.19 -17.27
CA TYR A 107 5.61 1.88 -17.81
C TYR A 107 5.47 1.94 -19.35
N PRO A 108 5.79 0.86 -20.08
CA PRO A 108 5.61 0.81 -21.52
C PRO A 108 4.14 0.96 -21.94
N VAL A 109 3.84 1.98 -22.74
CA VAL A 109 2.52 2.18 -23.33
C VAL A 109 2.37 1.25 -24.54
N SER A 110 1.32 0.45 -24.55
CA SER A 110 0.92 -0.39 -25.68
C SER A 110 -0.11 0.33 -26.56
N SER A 111 0.10 0.31 -27.87
CA SER A 111 -0.86 0.80 -28.88
C SER A 111 -2.15 -0.03 -28.84
N GLY A 112 -3.28 0.60 -29.20
CA GLY A 112 -4.56 -0.07 -29.32
C GLY A 112 -5.66 0.85 -29.85
N TYR A 113 -6.46 1.41 -28.95
CA TYR A 113 -7.56 2.33 -29.29
C TYR A 113 -7.34 3.69 -28.64
N LEU A 114 -7.68 4.77 -29.35
CA LEU A 114 -7.43 6.17 -28.96
C LEU A 114 -5.96 6.41 -28.57
N ASP A 115 -5.06 6.09 -29.49
CA ASP A 115 -3.63 6.33 -29.30
C ASP A 115 -3.30 7.82 -29.44
N VAL A 116 -2.44 8.30 -28.54
CA VAL A 116 -1.93 9.66 -28.52
C VAL A 116 -0.42 9.61 -28.71
N PHE A 117 0.03 10.35 -29.71
CA PHE A 117 1.43 10.47 -30.07
C PHE A 117 1.94 11.88 -29.76
N ASN A 118 3.19 11.99 -29.34
CA ASN A 118 3.87 13.28 -29.22
C ASN A 118 4.26 13.83 -30.61
N GLU A 119 4.90 15.00 -30.64
CA GLU A 119 5.34 15.64 -31.88
C GLU A 119 6.37 14.83 -32.69
N THR A 120 7.14 13.96 -32.03
CA THR A 120 8.14 13.07 -32.65
C THR A 120 7.54 11.76 -33.17
N GLY A 121 6.25 11.52 -32.93
CA GLY A 121 5.54 10.32 -33.37
C GLY A 121 5.64 9.14 -32.41
N ASP A 122 6.12 9.35 -31.19
CA ASP A 122 6.19 8.33 -30.14
C ASP A 122 4.84 8.22 -29.42
N LEU A 123 4.41 6.98 -29.15
CA LEU A 123 3.20 6.71 -28.39
C LEU A 123 3.39 7.11 -26.92
N ILE A 124 2.64 8.10 -26.46
CA ILE A 124 2.71 8.61 -25.08
C ILE A 124 1.51 8.19 -24.22
N TRP A 125 0.38 7.83 -24.86
CA TRP A 125 -0.82 7.36 -24.17
C TRP A 125 -1.70 6.52 -25.11
N SER A 126 -2.43 5.55 -24.55
CA SER A 126 -3.45 4.77 -25.29
C SER A 126 -4.58 4.38 -24.33
N ALA A 127 -5.82 4.33 -24.81
CA ALA A 127 -6.94 3.84 -23.99
C ALA A 127 -6.78 2.36 -23.64
N ALA A 128 -6.10 1.58 -24.49
CA ALA A 128 -5.79 0.18 -24.20
C ALA A 128 -4.85 0.04 -22.99
N SER A 129 -3.89 0.95 -22.85
CA SER A 129 -2.95 0.96 -21.73
C SER A 129 -3.57 1.59 -20.48
N ALA A 130 -4.30 2.71 -20.63
CA ALA A 130 -5.09 3.33 -19.55
C ALA A 130 -6.15 2.37 -18.98
N GLY A 131 -6.64 1.46 -19.82
CA GLY A 131 -7.55 0.39 -19.43
C GLY A 131 -6.95 -0.59 -18.44
N LYS A 132 -5.63 -0.74 -18.34
CA LYS A 132 -4.95 -1.70 -17.44
C LYS A 132 -4.48 -1.07 -16.12
N VAL A 133 -4.68 0.23 -15.96
CA VAL A 133 -4.21 1.00 -14.81
C VAL A 133 -5.19 0.87 -13.64
N PRO A 134 -4.72 0.61 -12.41
CA PRO A 134 -5.58 0.62 -11.23
C PRO A 134 -6.16 2.03 -11.01
N ARG A 135 -7.48 2.11 -10.83
CA ARG A 135 -8.17 3.40 -10.64
C ARG A 135 -8.53 3.58 -9.18
N VAL A 136 -8.28 4.76 -8.64
CA VAL A 136 -8.84 5.15 -7.34
C VAL A 136 -10.36 5.24 -7.50
N THR A 137 -11.09 4.39 -6.78
CA THR A 137 -12.55 4.38 -6.76
C THR A 137 -13.11 5.10 -5.55
N GLN A 138 -12.32 5.21 -4.49
CA GLN A 138 -12.73 5.86 -3.25
C GLN A 138 -11.51 6.40 -2.51
N VAL A 139 -11.67 7.55 -1.87
CA VAL A 139 -10.71 8.07 -0.88
C VAL A 139 -11.48 8.27 0.41
N LEU A 140 -11.04 7.60 1.47
CA LEU A 140 -11.60 7.70 2.81
C LEU A 140 -10.61 8.37 3.74
N HIS A 141 -11.09 9.25 4.59
CA HIS A 141 -10.28 9.93 5.58
C HIS A 141 -10.65 9.44 6.98
N PHE A 142 -9.64 9.12 7.79
CA PHE A 142 -9.81 8.69 9.18
C PHE A 142 -8.87 9.47 10.09
N THR A 143 -9.38 9.88 11.24
CA THR A 143 -8.59 10.45 12.32
C THR A 143 -7.76 9.36 13.02
N HIS A 144 -6.70 9.77 13.72
CA HIS A 144 -5.98 8.88 14.63
C HIS A 144 -6.91 8.21 15.63
N ASP A 145 -7.84 8.98 16.21
CA ASP A 145 -8.72 8.46 17.25
C ASP A 145 -9.65 7.38 16.70
N GLU A 146 -10.17 7.52 15.48
CA GLU A 146 -10.95 6.45 14.84
C GLU A 146 -10.12 5.16 14.70
N LEU A 147 -8.88 5.24 14.22
CA LEU A 147 -8.03 4.05 14.02
C LEU A 147 -7.42 3.48 15.31
N ALA A 148 -7.31 4.28 16.37
CA ALA A 148 -6.81 3.88 17.69
C ALA A 148 -7.94 3.57 18.70
N SER A 149 -9.20 3.84 18.33
CA SER A 149 -10.38 3.66 19.19
C SER A 149 -10.68 2.20 19.55
N ASN A 150 -11.69 2.01 20.39
CA ASN A 150 -12.23 0.69 20.77
C ASN A 150 -11.20 -0.23 21.46
N GLY A 151 -10.34 0.32 22.33
CA GLY A 151 -9.27 -0.47 22.95
C GLY A 151 -8.16 -0.89 21.96
N GLY A 152 -8.08 -0.20 20.82
CA GLY A 152 -7.16 -0.51 19.73
C GLY A 152 -7.69 -1.58 18.77
N GLU A 153 -9.01 -1.80 18.70
CA GLU A 153 -9.62 -2.66 17.68
C GLU A 153 -9.77 -1.97 16.32
N GLY A 154 -9.68 -0.63 16.27
CA GLY A 154 -9.74 0.14 15.03
C GLY A 154 -11.13 0.14 14.37
N ILE A 155 -11.14 0.20 13.04
CA ILE A 155 -12.33 0.32 12.20
C ILE A 155 -12.47 -0.85 11.22
N GLU A 156 -13.67 -1.02 10.68
CA GLU A 156 -13.99 -1.89 9.54
C GLU A 156 -14.69 -1.05 8.47
N VAL A 157 -14.23 -1.15 7.22
CA VAL A 157 -14.78 -0.43 6.08
C VAL A 157 -15.00 -1.37 4.91
N ASP A 158 -16.11 -1.23 4.20
CA ASP A 158 -16.36 -1.97 2.97
C ASP A 158 -15.64 -1.27 1.82
N ILE A 159 -14.66 -1.95 1.24
CA ILE A 159 -13.91 -1.50 0.06
C ILE A 159 -14.28 -2.30 -1.19
N GLY A 160 -15.16 -3.30 -1.07
CA GLY A 160 -15.57 -4.20 -2.14
C GLY A 160 -14.61 -5.35 -2.43
N ILE A 161 -15.17 -6.42 -3.01
CA ILE A 161 -14.42 -7.61 -3.46
C ILE A 161 -13.55 -7.23 -4.66
N GLY A 162 -12.28 -7.65 -4.64
CA GLY A 162 -11.32 -7.41 -5.72
C GLY A 162 -10.74 -6.00 -5.72
N SER A 163 -10.87 -5.26 -4.63
CA SER A 163 -10.27 -3.94 -4.46
C SER A 163 -8.89 -4.04 -3.82
N GLY A 164 -7.95 -3.23 -4.30
CA GLY A 164 -6.69 -2.95 -3.61
C GLY A 164 -6.79 -1.70 -2.75
N PHE A 165 -5.79 -1.47 -1.92
CA PHE A 165 -5.71 -0.28 -1.08
C PHE A 165 -4.28 0.25 -0.93
N LEU A 166 -4.20 1.55 -0.66
CA LEU A 166 -3.00 2.26 -0.20
C LEU A 166 -3.43 3.14 0.97
N VAL A 167 -2.69 3.09 2.07
CA VAL A 167 -2.85 4.07 3.16
C VAL A 167 -1.75 5.11 2.98
N ASP A 168 -2.15 6.39 2.86
CA ASP A 168 -1.26 7.54 2.66
C ASP A 168 -0.08 7.55 3.63
N ASN A 169 1.05 8.04 3.13
CA ASN A 169 2.39 8.05 3.66
C ASN A 169 2.49 8.37 5.17
N ILE A 170 2.31 7.35 5.98
CA ILE A 170 3.31 7.08 7.01
C ILE A 170 4.50 6.53 6.23
N ILE A 171 5.63 7.22 6.31
CA ILE A 171 6.95 6.62 6.06
C ILE A 171 7.00 5.30 6.85
N GLY A 172 6.74 4.17 6.19
CA GLY A 172 6.68 2.83 6.81
C GLY A 172 5.33 2.11 6.91
N SER A 173 4.18 2.65 6.48
CA SER A 173 2.92 1.86 6.48
C SER A 173 2.85 0.87 5.31
N LEU A 174 3.37 1.26 4.15
CA LEU A 174 3.69 0.42 2.99
C LEU A 174 5.09 0.69 2.42
N ASP A 175 5.86 1.58 3.06
CA ASP A 175 7.30 1.64 2.82
C ASP A 175 7.91 0.38 3.42
N ILE A 176 8.60 -0.40 2.61
CA ILE A 176 9.24 -1.67 2.97
C ILE A 176 10.51 -1.43 3.83
N ASN A 177 10.57 -0.26 4.49
CA ASN A 177 11.59 0.13 5.45
C ASN A 177 11.09 1.20 6.45
N PRO A 178 10.39 0.84 7.54
CA PRO A 178 10.86 1.21 8.86
C PRO A 178 12.12 0.39 9.12
N GLY A 179 13.28 1.01 8.95
CA GLY A 179 14.56 0.46 9.39
C GLY A 179 14.56 0.13 10.89
N PRO A 180 15.59 -0.60 11.32
CA PRO A 180 15.51 -1.74 12.22
C PRO A 180 15.30 -1.32 13.68
N THR A 181 14.51 -2.09 14.41
CA THR A 181 14.95 -2.47 15.75
C THR A 181 15.18 -3.97 15.76
N GLY A 182 16.36 -4.34 15.22
CA GLY A 182 17.09 -5.53 15.62
C GLY A 182 17.49 -5.43 17.09
N THR A 183 16.49 -5.33 17.96
CA THR A 183 16.42 -5.59 19.40
C THR A 183 14.94 -5.36 19.76
N THR A 184 14.20 -6.43 20.07
CA THR A 184 13.01 -6.52 20.96
C THR A 184 11.97 -5.39 21.14
N ALA A 185 11.97 -4.30 20.37
CA ALA A 185 11.21 -3.10 20.69
C ALA A 185 10.66 -2.41 19.43
N ARG A 186 9.44 -2.82 19.05
CA ARG A 186 8.64 -2.34 17.91
C ARG A 186 7.59 -1.37 18.44
N TRP A 187 7.66 -0.10 18.04
CA TRP A 187 6.98 0.98 18.75
C TRP A 187 5.60 1.37 18.20
N PHE A 188 5.32 1.28 16.89
CA PHE A 188 3.97 1.48 16.34
C PHE A 188 3.75 0.67 15.05
N ALA A 189 2.50 0.40 14.69
CA ALA A 189 2.14 -0.29 13.46
C ALA A 189 0.72 0.07 12.99
N MET A 190 0.53 0.09 11.67
CA MET A 190 -0.79 0.00 11.03
C MET A 190 -1.10 -1.46 10.74
N TYR A 191 -2.14 -1.99 11.35
CA TYR A 191 -2.66 -3.33 11.13
C TYR A 191 -3.75 -3.27 10.10
N TRP A 192 -3.79 -4.29 9.26
CA TRP A 192 -4.89 -4.48 8.34
C TRP A 192 -5.30 -5.95 8.27
N GLY A 193 -6.58 -6.18 8.02
CA GLY A 193 -7.15 -7.49 7.77
C GLY A 193 -8.24 -7.36 6.72
N TYR A 194 -8.37 -8.34 5.84
CA TYR A 194 -9.34 -8.30 4.75
C TYR A 194 -10.19 -9.56 4.73
N ASN A 195 -11.50 -9.37 4.67
CA ASN A 195 -12.45 -10.47 4.54
C ASN A 195 -13.68 -10.04 3.74
N GLN A 196 -13.92 -10.70 2.61
CA GLN A 196 -15.12 -10.58 1.78
C GLN A 196 -15.48 -9.13 1.42
N GLY A 197 -14.49 -8.36 0.95
CA GLY A 197 -14.69 -6.94 0.58
C GLY A 197 -14.49 -5.96 1.72
N LYS A 198 -14.43 -6.43 2.97
CA LYS A 198 -14.25 -5.58 4.13
C LYS A 198 -12.80 -5.51 4.56
N LEU A 199 -12.30 -4.30 4.73
CA LEU A 199 -10.97 -3.99 5.25
C LEU A 199 -11.10 -3.53 6.70
N LYS A 200 -10.43 -4.23 7.61
CA LYS A 200 -10.17 -3.76 8.97
C LYS A 200 -8.86 -2.99 9.00
N LEU A 201 -8.85 -1.87 9.71
CA LEU A 201 -7.66 -1.05 9.94
C LEU A 201 -7.56 -0.67 11.40
N ALA A 202 -6.37 -0.79 11.98
CA ALA A 202 -6.09 -0.30 13.32
C ALA A 202 -4.69 0.27 13.41
N PHE A 203 -4.53 1.35 14.17
CA PHE A 203 -3.23 1.91 14.51
C PHE A 203 -2.94 1.64 15.98
N LYS A 204 -1.77 1.06 16.29
CA LYS A 204 -1.28 0.98 17.67
C LYS A 204 0.11 1.56 17.79
N TRP A 205 0.32 2.30 18.87
CA TRP A 205 1.63 2.74 19.35
C TRP A 205 1.81 2.26 20.80
N ARG A 206 2.95 1.63 21.07
CA ARG A 206 3.35 1.22 22.42
C ARG A 206 4.05 2.39 23.10
N HIS A 207 3.41 2.94 24.12
CA HIS A 207 4.02 3.91 25.03
C HIS A 207 4.82 3.17 26.10
N ASP A 208 6.14 3.20 26.01
CA ASP A 208 7.07 2.60 26.99
C ASP A 208 7.78 3.64 27.86
N GLY A 209 7.32 4.90 27.80
CA GLY A 209 7.99 6.04 28.43
C GLY A 209 8.88 6.82 27.47
N SER A 210 9.09 6.34 26.25
CA SER A 210 9.70 7.13 25.18
C SER A 210 8.80 8.29 24.75
N PRO A 211 9.37 9.44 24.37
CA PRO A 211 8.61 10.53 23.80
C PRO A 211 7.85 10.10 22.55
N GLU A 212 6.61 10.58 22.42
CA GLU A 212 5.81 10.30 21.22
C GLU A 212 6.54 10.74 19.94
N PRO A 213 6.75 9.82 18.97
CA PRO A 213 7.43 10.14 17.71
C PRO A 213 6.69 11.25 16.95
N GLY A 214 7.44 12.11 16.26
CA GLY A 214 6.87 13.21 15.46
C GLY A 214 5.83 12.74 14.45
N MET A 215 5.99 11.53 13.92
CA MET A 215 5.01 10.92 13.02
C MET A 215 3.69 10.57 13.71
N VAL A 216 3.70 10.06 14.94
CA VAL A 216 2.47 9.82 15.70
C VAL A 216 1.75 11.14 15.98
N LYS A 217 2.49 12.20 16.29
CA LYS A 217 1.93 13.56 16.44
C LYS A 217 1.29 14.07 15.15
N ALA A 218 1.96 13.87 14.01
CA ALA A 218 1.43 14.25 12.71
C ALA A 218 0.14 13.48 12.39
N LEU A 219 0.10 12.18 12.67
CA LEU A 219 -1.11 11.37 12.48
C LEU A 219 -2.29 11.82 13.35
N LYS A 220 -2.01 12.26 14.59
CA LYS A 220 -3.03 12.83 15.46
C LYS A 220 -3.59 14.16 14.93
N LEU A 221 -2.76 14.94 14.24
CA LEU A 221 -3.17 16.23 13.67
C LEU A 221 -3.87 16.09 12.32
N TYR A 222 -3.38 15.18 11.47
CA TYR A 222 -3.75 15.12 10.06
C TYR A 222 -4.50 13.85 9.68
N GLY A 223 -4.62 12.85 10.56
CA GLY A 223 -5.28 11.59 10.23
C GLY A 223 -4.57 10.79 9.15
N PHE A 224 -5.36 10.01 8.41
CA PHE A 224 -4.95 9.02 7.43
C PHE A 224 -5.90 9.08 6.24
N ASN A 225 -5.35 8.99 5.03
CA ASN A 225 -6.16 8.73 3.84
C ASN A 225 -6.00 7.27 3.41
N LEU A 226 -7.12 6.60 3.20
CA LEU A 226 -7.20 5.29 2.56
C LEU A 226 -7.66 5.49 1.12
N PHE A 227 -6.79 5.17 0.18
CA PHE A 227 -7.11 5.12 -1.24
C PHE A 227 -7.52 3.69 -1.59
N VAL A 228 -8.72 3.52 -2.10
CA VAL A 228 -9.24 2.24 -2.60
C VAL A 228 -9.06 2.21 -4.10
N PHE A 229 -8.45 1.14 -4.59
CA PHE A 229 -8.18 0.92 -6.00
C PHE A 229 -8.99 -0.23 -6.55
N ARG A 230 -9.42 -0.10 -7.80
CA ARG A 230 -9.93 -1.21 -8.60
C ARG A 230 -9.00 -1.46 -9.76
N PHE A 231 -8.50 -2.69 -9.86
CA PHE A 231 -7.73 -3.15 -11.00
C PHE A 231 -8.71 -3.45 -12.13
N ALA A 232 -8.33 -3.11 -13.35
CA ALA A 232 -9.10 -3.55 -14.50
C ALA A 232 -8.94 -5.06 -14.68
N GLY A 233 -10.07 -5.73 -14.88
CA GLY A 233 -10.11 -7.15 -15.24
C GLY A 233 -9.82 -7.38 -16.71
#